data_AF-A0A2T1DJB4-F1
#
_entry.id   AF-A0A2T1DJB4-F1
#
_cell.length_a   1.000
_cell.length_b   1.000
_cell.length_c   1.000
_cell.angle_alpha   90.00
_cell.angle_beta   90.00
_cell.angle_gamma   90.00
#
_symmetry.space_group_name_H-M   'P 1'
#
loop_
_entity.id
_entity.type
_entity.pdbx_description
1 polymer ?
#
loop_
_entity_poly.entity_id
_entity_poly.type
_entity_poly.pdbx_seq_one_letter_code
_entity_poly.pdbx_strand_id
1 'polypeptide(L)'
;MPLPVDFSSWEHLQSTMMQVQNRIVREEFNDLGDESWDDDITQPRGSLRVASTLRDNDSAIETLNKLLFFYVVLRKAADLQAPIYGIPVTTFQDSVKFLPQVRLFFLEDSSQVEEGYSPVEAEITFRVMNETSESMTEAKAKVTANKIKTLFCAGNGFAWKKGRELWMYKEPAKGYNLQLYAWNETEAKKVIEQILDVQSDTPNWEKHLEGTTKKKTFRTIPASSRIYGKVRREARERPIATVRFRYAELKIHGLPNDVQLVDRTGFRHNPLVKAN
;
A
#
# COMPACT_ATOMS: atom_id res chain seq x y z
N MET A 1 31.54 -14.78 4.89
CA MET A 1 32.40 -15.86 4.34
C MET A 1 32.19 -15.91 2.84
N PRO A 2 33.23 -16.08 2.03
CA PRO A 2 33.07 -16.38 0.60
C PRO A 2 32.35 -17.73 0.41
N LEU A 3 31.65 -17.89 -0.71
CA LEU A 3 30.92 -19.13 -1.03
C LEU A 3 31.91 -20.30 -1.23
N PRO A 4 31.60 -21.50 -0.72
CA PRO A 4 32.39 -22.71 -0.98
C PRO A 4 32.46 -23.03 -2.49
N VAL A 5 33.51 -23.73 -2.91
CA VAL A 5 33.72 -24.13 -4.32
C VAL A 5 32.58 -25.01 -4.84
N ASP A 6 31.99 -25.85 -3.98
CA ASP A 6 30.87 -26.75 -4.31
C ASP A 6 29.51 -26.22 -3.84
N PHE A 7 29.33 -24.90 -3.81
CA PHE A 7 28.09 -24.29 -3.36
C PHE A 7 26.92 -24.62 -4.30
N SER A 8 25.96 -25.40 -3.79
CA SER A 8 24.65 -25.54 -4.42
C SER A 8 23.68 -24.52 -3.83
N SER A 9 23.19 -23.62 -4.69
CA SER A 9 22.21 -22.60 -4.30
C SER A 9 20.89 -23.21 -3.84
N TRP A 10 20.49 -24.34 -4.43
CA TRP A 10 19.28 -25.08 -4.05
C TRP A 10 19.42 -25.71 -2.66
N GLU A 11 20.50 -26.47 -2.42
CA GLU A 11 20.73 -27.14 -1.13
C GLU A 11 20.83 -26.13 0.02
N HIS A 12 21.50 -25.00 -0.24
CA HIS A 12 21.58 -23.92 0.74
C HIS A 12 20.21 -23.30 1.03
N LEU A 13 19.40 -23.05 -0.01
CA LEU A 13 18.05 -22.52 0.15
C LEU A 13 17.15 -23.51 0.91
N GLN A 14 17.11 -24.78 0.49
CA GLN A 14 16.30 -25.83 1.11
C GLN A 14 16.66 -26.01 2.58
N SER A 15 17.96 -26.09 2.91
CA SER A 15 18.43 -26.20 4.29
C SER A 15 18.01 -25.00 5.14
N THR A 16 18.13 -23.78 4.59
CA THR A 16 17.70 -22.55 5.28
C THR A 16 16.19 -22.53 5.48
N MET A 17 15.42 -22.94 4.47
CA MET A 17 13.95 -23.05 4.56
C MET A 17 13.53 -24.08 5.59
N MET A 18 14.15 -25.26 5.63
CA MET A 18 13.87 -26.30 6.62
C MET A 18 14.09 -25.79 8.05
N GLN A 19 15.19 -25.09 8.32
CA GLN A 19 15.47 -24.54 9.65
C GLN A 19 14.39 -23.55 10.12
N VAL A 20 13.94 -22.66 9.23
CA VAL A 20 12.96 -21.62 9.56
C VAL A 20 11.54 -22.19 9.60
N GLN A 21 11.11 -22.85 8.52
CA GLN A 21 9.76 -23.34 8.36
C GLN A 21 9.44 -24.46 9.34
N ASN A 22 10.31 -25.45 9.51
CA ASN A 22 10.01 -26.58 10.41
C ASN A 22 9.97 -26.12 11.88
N ARG A 23 10.64 -25.03 12.24
CA ARG A 23 10.45 -24.41 13.56
C ARG A 23 9.03 -23.85 13.70
N ILE A 24 8.54 -23.12 12.71
CA ILE A 24 7.18 -22.54 12.72
C ILE A 24 6.11 -23.64 12.73
N VAL A 25 6.28 -24.68 11.90
CA VAL A 25 5.38 -25.84 11.86
C VAL A 25 5.37 -26.55 13.22
N ARG A 26 6.52 -26.74 13.86
CA ARG A 26 6.59 -27.32 15.21
C ARG A 26 5.86 -26.48 16.26
N GLU A 27 6.03 -25.17 16.23
CA GLU A 27 5.33 -24.26 17.14
C GLU A 27 3.81 -24.35 16.97
N GLU A 28 3.33 -24.44 15.71
CA GLU A 28 1.91 -24.54 15.38
C GLU A 28 1.27 -25.88 15.81
N PHE A 29 2.02 -26.98 15.68
CA PHE A 29 1.58 -28.34 15.99
C PHE A 29 2.24 -28.91 17.25
N ASN A 30 2.57 -28.04 18.21
CA ASN A 30 3.27 -28.40 19.45
C ASN A 30 2.47 -29.38 20.33
N ASP A 31 1.15 -29.41 20.15
CA ASP A 31 0.23 -30.32 20.82
C ASP A 31 0.42 -31.78 20.40
N LEU A 32 1.06 -32.03 19.26
CA LEU A 32 1.38 -33.38 18.79
C LEU A 32 2.75 -33.88 19.27
N GLY A 33 3.57 -33.04 19.91
CA GLY A 33 4.91 -33.39 20.38
C GLY A 33 6.02 -32.57 19.73
N ASP A 34 7.26 -32.79 20.14
CA ASP A 34 8.44 -32.03 19.72
C ASP A 34 9.16 -32.65 18.51
N GLU A 35 10.50 -32.67 18.49
CA GLU A 35 11.30 -33.28 17.41
C GLU A 35 11.17 -34.80 17.35
N SER A 36 10.71 -35.46 18.41
CA SER A 36 10.48 -36.91 18.42
C SER A 36 9.05 -37.32 18.06
N TRP A 37 8.28 -36.42 17.44
CA TRP A 37 6.93 -36.75 16.96
C TRP A 37 6.99 -37.80 15.85
N ASP A 38 6.11 -38.80 15.95
CA ASP A 38 5.94 -39.84 14.95
C ASP A 38 5.04 -39.35 13.81
N ASP A 39 5.30 -39.75 12.56
CA ASP A 39 4.57 -39.33 11.35
C ASP A 39 3.16 -39.96 11.28
N ASP A 40 2.36 -39.80 12.33
CA ASP A 40 1.02 -40.35 12.44
C ASP A 40 0.02 -39.52 11.62
N ILE A 41 -0.38 -40.05 10.47
CA ILE A 41 -1.38 -39.46 9.58
C ILE A 41 -2.82 -39.90 9.90
N THR A 42 -3.03 -40.74 10.91
CA THR A 42 -4.37 -41.24 11.27
C THR A 42 -5.25 -40.14 11.86
N GLN A 43 -4.63 -39.16 12.52
CA GLN A 43 -5.30 -37.98 13.01
C GLN A 43 -5.26 -36.87 11.95
N PRO A 44 -6.37 -36.15 11.69
CA PRO A 44 -6.39 -35.06 10.72
C PRO A 44 -5.28 -34.02 10.97
N ARG A 45 -5.02 -33.69 12.24
CA ARG A 45 -3.99 -32.72 12.63
C ARG A 45 -2.56 -33.25 12.39
N GLY A 46 -2.32 -34.54 12.64
CA GLY A 46 -1.05 -35.18 12.32
C GLY A 46 -0.78 -35.24 10.82
N SER A 47 -1.82 -35.54 10.02
CA SER A 47 -1.75 -35.47 8.56
C SER A 47 -1.34 -34.08 8.06
N LEU A 48 -1.90 -33.01 8.64
CA LEU A 48 -1.52 -31.62 8.30
C LEU A 48 -0.08 -31.29 8.67
N ARG A 49 0.42 -31.78 9.81
CA ARG A 49 1.81 -31.60 10.24
C ARG A 49 2.77 -32.31 9.30
N VAL A 50 2.50 -33.56 8.89
CA VAL A 50 3.30 -34.28 7.89
C VAL A 50 3.36 -33.47 6.59
N ALA A 51 2.19 -33.06 6.08
CA ALA A 51 2.06 -32.34 4.82
C ALA A 51 2.71 -30.93 4.82
N SER A 52 3.01 -30.37 6.00
CA SER A 52 3.63 -29.04 6.14
C SER A 52 5.13 -29.10 6.46
N THR A 53 5.65 -30.26 6.86
CA THR A 53 7.04 -30.43 7.30
C THR A 53 7.97 -30.70 6.11
N LEU A 54 8.98 -29.85 5.96
CA LEU A 54 9.99 -29.97 4.92
C LEU A 54 11.02 -31.05 5.27
N ARG A 55 11.42 -31.83 4.26
CA ARG A 55 12.40 -32.91 4.37
C ARG A 55 13.55 -32.69 3.37
N ASP A 56 14.69 -33.27 3.69
CA ASP A 56 15.91 -33.14 2.89
C ASP A 56 15.75 -33.78 1.49
N ASN A 57 14.95 -34.83 1.41
CA ASN A 57 14.64 -35.52 0.16
C ASN A 57 13.49 -34.89 -0.64
N ASP A 58 12.90 -33.77 -0.19
CA ASP A 58 11.87 -33.07 -0.96
C ASP A 58 12.48 -32.43 -2.20
N SER A 59 11.81 -32.58 -3.34
CA SER A 59 12.12 -31.79 -4.53
C SER A 59 11.77 -30.31 -4.32
N ALA A 60 12.25 -29.46 -5.24
CA ALA A 60 11.92 -28.04 -5.21
C ALA A 60 10.41 -27.75 -5.29
N ILE A 61 9.69 -28.58 -6.04
CA ILE A 61 8.23 -28.46 -6.19
C ILE A 61 7.52 -28.90 -4.92
N GLU A 62 7.97 -29.98 -4.27
CA GLU A 62 7.41 -30.43 -3.00
C GLU A 62 7.65 -29.40 -1.90
N THR A 63 8.86 -28.87 -1.80
CA THR A 63 9.21 -27.80 -0.84
C THR A 63 8.29 -26.58 -1.01
N LEU A 64 8.09 -26.12 -2.26
CA LEU A 64 7.18 -25.02 -2.56
C LEU A 64 5.73 -25.32 -2.20
N ASN A 65 5.23 -26.51 -2.55
CA ASN A 65 3.84 -26.89 -2.28
C ASN A 65 3.56 -27.03 -0.78
N LYS A 66 4.49 -27.57 0.00
CA LYS A 66 4.36 -27.66 1.46
C LYS A 66 4.30 -26.27 2.12
N LEU A 67 5.11 -25.32 1.64
CA LEU A 67 5.04 -23.93 2.07
C LEU A 67 3.71 -23.27 1.70
N LEU A 68 3.27 -23.44 0.46
CA LEU A 68 1.99 -22.89 -0.01
C LEU A 68 0.81 -23.48 0.76
N PHE A 69 0.84 -24.79 1.02
CA PHE A 69 -0.17 -25.48 1.81
C PHE A 69 -0.26 -24.90 3.22
N PHE A 70 0.88 -24.76 3.91
CA PHE A 70 0.91 -24.21 5.26
C PHE A 70 0.44 -22.75 5.32
N TYR A 71 0.92 -21.88 4.43
CA TYR A 71 0.58 -20.46 4.49
C TYR A 71 -0.79 -20.14 3.87
N VAL A 72 -1.13 -20.70 2.72
CA VAL A 72 -2.34 -20.29 1.97
C VAL A 72 -3.54 -21.16 2.34
N VAL A 73 -3.38 -22.48 2.35
CA VAL A 73 -4.51 -23.40 2.54
C VAL A 73 -4.91 -23.50 4.00
N LEU A 74 -3.94 -23.58 4.93
CA LEU A 74 -4.20 -23.55 6.37
C LEU A 74 -4.43 -22.14 6.93
N ARG A 75 -4.62 -21.15 6.04
CA ARG A 75 -4.96 -19.74 6.35
C ARG A 75 -3.96 -19.02 7.27
N LYS A 76 -2.72 -19.48 7.39
CA LYS A 76 -1.66 -18.79 8.16
C LYS A 76 -1.15 -17.50 7.49
N ALA A 77 -1.47 -17.30 6.22
CA ALA A 77 -1.30 -16.01 5.56
C ALA A 77 -2.21 -14.92 6.15
N ALA A 78 -3.33 -15.30 6.80
CA ALA A 78 -4.14 -14.35 7.55
C ALA A 78 -3.40 -13.84 8.81
N ASP A 79 -2.54 -14.65 9.43
CA ASP A 79 -1.67 -14.22 10.56
C ASP A 79 -0.54 -13.29 10.08
N LEU A 80 -0.16 -13.36 8.80
CA LEU A 80 0.80 -12.46 8.15
C LEU A 80 0.17 -11.14 7.69
N GLN A 81 -1.16 -11.03 7.70
CA GLN A 81 -1.89 -9.84 7.31
C GLN A 81 -2.52 -9.19 8.55
N ALA A 82 -2.47 -7.87 8.66
CA ALA A 82 -3.24 -7.18 9.70
C ALA A 82 -4.74 -7.55 9.54
N PRO A 83 -5.52 -7.75 10.62
CA PRO A 83 -6.94 -8.00 10.48
C PRO A 83 -7.61 -6.79 9.82
N ILE A 84 -7.96 -6.94 8.54
CA ILE A 84 -8.65 -5.91 7.76
C ILE A 84 -10.14 -6.04 8.04
N TYR A 85 -10.71 -5.08 8.78
CA TYR A 85 -12.16 -4.91 8.83
C TYR A 85 -12.60 -4.22 7.52
N GLY A 86 -12.81 -5.02 6.47
CA GLY A 86 -13.22 -4.55 5.16
C GLY A 86 -14.74 -4.62 5.01
N ILE A 87 -15.38 -3.49 4.79
CA ILE A 87 -16.71 -3.46 4.17
C ILE A 87 -16.48 -3.69 2.67
N PRO A 88 -17.13 -4.68 2.03
CA PRO A 88 -17.04 -4.84 0.58
C PRO A 88 -17.37 -3.52 -0.12
N VAL A 89 -16.53 -3.12 -1.07
CA VAL A 89 -16.68 -1.82 -1.76
C VAL A 89 -18.06 -1.68 -2.37
N THR A 90 -18.63 -2.77 -2.89
CA THR A 90 -20.00 -2.83 -3.41
C THR A 90 -21.02 -2.45 -2.34
N THR A 91 -20.95 -3.04 -1.15
CA THR A 91 -21.85 -2.74 -0.03
C THR A 91 -21.71 -1.30 0.47
N PHE A 92 -20.50 -0.73 0.48
CA PHE A 92 -20.31 0.69 0.79
C PHE A 92 -20.91 1.59 -0.30
N GLN A 93 -20.68 1.26 -1.57
CA GLN A 93 -21.18 2.02 -2.72
C GLN A 93 -22.71 1.95 -2.87
N ASP A 94 -23.36 0.84 -2.50
CA ASP A 94 -24.83 0.73 -2.53
C ASP A 94 -25.51 1.72 -1.57
N SER A 95 -24.84 2.07 -0.47
CA SER A 95 -25.38 3.00 0.53
C SER A 95 -25.27 4.47 0.14
N VAL A 96 -24.37 4.82 -0.81
CA VAL A 96 -24.16 6.21 -1.25
C VAL A 96 -23.74 6.27 -2.72
N LYS A 97 -24.61 6.86 -3.58
CA LYS A 97 -24.27 7.15 -4.98
C LYS A 97 -23.29 8.33 -5.01
N PHE A 98 -22.03 8.08 -5.34
CA PHE A 98 -21.00 9.11 -5.46
C PHE A 98 -20.77 9.50 -6.92
N LEU A 99 -20.41 10.77 -7.15
CA LEU A 99 -19.86 11.24 -8.42
C LEU A 99 -18.49 10.58 -8.69
N PRO A 100 -18.08 10.43 -9.96
CA PRO A 100 -16.77 9.91 -10.30
C PRO A 100 -15.65 10.64 -9.55
N GLN A 101 -14.74 9.88 -8.94
CA GLN A 101 -13.69 10.40 -8.07
C GLN A 101 -12.31 9.94 -8.53
N VAL A 102 -11.41 10.89 -8.75
CA VAL A 102 -10.00 10.60 -9.05
C VAL A 102 -9.24 10.47 -7.74
N ARG A 103 -8.40 9.43 -7.62
CA ARG A 103 -7.41 9.26 -6.55
C ARG A 103 -6.02 9.29 -7.14
N LEU A 104 -5.17 10.17 -6.60
CA LEU A 104 -3.73 10.24 -6.88
C LEU A 104 -2.97 9.65 -5.69
N PHE A 105 -2.06 8.71 -5.96
CA PHE A 105 -1.26 8.05 -4.94
C PHE A 105 0.22 8.46 -5.02
N PHE A 106 0.79 8.79 -3.87
CA PHE A 106 2.18 9.20 -3.70
C PHE A 106 2.86 8.33 -2.64
N LEU A 107 4.13 8.00 -2.90
CA LEU A 107 4.94 7.18 -2.01
C LEU A 107 6.35 7.77 -1.93
N GLU A 108 6.93 7.72 -0.74
CA GLU A 108 8.36 7.96 -0.52
C GLU A 108 9.22 6.97 -1.33
N ASP A 109 10.32 7.45 -1.87
CA ASP A 109 11.26 6.57 -2.57
C ASP A 109 11.96 5.64 -1.59
N SER A 110 12.11 4.36 -1.96
CA SER A 110 12.76 3.35 -1.12
C SER A 110 14.16 3.75 -0.66
N SER A 111 14.91 4.51 -1.48
CA SER A 111 16.25 5.01 -1.14
C SER A 111 16.25 6.11 -0.09
N GLN A 112 15.10 6.72 0.22
CA GLN A 112 14.95 7.79 1.20
C GLN A 112 14.31 7.30 2.51
N VAL A 113 13.81 6.07 2.52
CA VAL A 113 13.19 5.47 3.71
C VAL A 113 14.27 5.19 4.75
N GLU A 114 14.06 5.75 5.94
CA GLU A 114 14.91 5.49 7.11
C GLU A 114 14.81 4.02 7.54
N GLU A 115 15.95 3.42 7.89
CA GLU A 115 16.03 2.01 8.31
C GLU A 115 15.08 1.71 9.48
N GLY A 116 14.34 0.59 9.37
CA GLY A 116 13.37 0.18 10.38
C GLY A 116 12.01 0.87 10.29
N TYR A 117 11.76 1.68 9.24
CA TYR A 117 10.46 2.29 8.99
C TYR A 117 9.87 1.91 7.64
N SER A 118 8.54 2.03 7.54
CA SER A 118 7.83 1.94 6.27
C SER A 118 7.89 3.27 5.50
N PRO A 119 7.84 3.23 4.14
CA PRO A 119 7.76 4.43 3.32
C PRO A 119 6.54 5.28 3.67
N VAL A 120 6.68 6.59 3.57
CA VAL A 120 5.57 7.52 3.79
C VAL A 120 4.64 7.58 2.58
N GLU A 121 3.35 7.43 2.82
CA GLU A 121 2.29 7.52 1.81
C GLU A 121 1.57 8.87 1.85
N ALA A 122 1.05 9.30 0.70
CA ALA A 122 0.04 10.35 0.64
C ALA A 122 -0.98 10.04 -0.47
N GLU A 123 -2.23 10.33 -0.18
CA GLU A 123 -3.33 10.18 -1.12
C GLU A 123 -4.06 11.51 -1.25
N ILE A 124 -4.42 11.86 -2.48
CA ILE A 124 -5.21 13.05 -2.75
C ILE A 124 -6.34 12.68 -3.69
N THR A 125 -7.55 13.12 -3.34
CA THR A 125 -8.76 12.78 -4.08
C THR A 125 -9.58 14.02 -4.41
N PHE A 126 -10.18 14.03 -5.60
CA PHE A 126 -11.14 15.06 -6.01
C PHE A 126 -12.24 14.45 -6.87
N ARG A 127 -13.40 15.11 -6.90
CA ARG A 127 -14.57 14.66 -7.67
C ARG A 127 -14.67 15.40 -9.00
N VAL A 128 -15.12 14.69 -10.03
CA VAL A 128 -15.44 15.28 -11.33
C VAL A 128 -16.91 15.68 -11.34
N MET A 129 -17.19 16.95 -10.99
CA MET A 129 -18.57 17.41 -10.70
C MET A 129 -19.48 17.46 -11.93
N ASN A 130 -18.90 17.56 -13.13
CA ASN A 130 -19.66 17.65 -14.38
C ASN A 130 -20.04 16.27 -14.95
N GLU A 131 -19.75 15.19 -14.23
CA GLU A 131 -19.95 13.83 -14.67
C GLU A 131 -20.68 12.99 -13.63
N THR A 132 -21.42 11.99 -14.08
CA THR A 132 -22.04 10.95 -13.26
C THR A 132 -21.43 9.59 -13.63
N SER A 133 -21.79 8.53 -12.91
CA SER A 133 -21.38 7.17 -13.30
C SER A 133 -21.85 6.77 -14.69
N GLU A 134 -22.95 7.34 -15.17
CA GLU A 134 -23.55 7.01 -16.47
C GLU A 134 -22.94 7.87 -17.59
N SER A 135 -22.52 9.11 -17.30
CA SER A 135 -21.95 10.02 -18.31
C SER A 135 -20.42 9.93 -18.44
N MET A 136 -19.74 9.33 -17.45
CA MET A 136 -18.30 9.12 -17.46
C MET A 136 -17.94 7.96 -18.39
N THR A 137 -17.36 8.29 -19.55
CA THR A 137 -16.90 7.30 -20.55
C THR A 137 -15.39 7.11 -20.50
N GLU A 138 -14.91 6.01 -21.10
CA GLU A 138 -13.47 5.76 -21.23
C GLU A 138 -12.74 6.90 -21.96
N ALA A 139 -13.36 7.48 -23.00
CA ALA A 139 -12.78 8.61 -23.73
C ALA A 139 -12.55 9.83 -22.82
N LYS A 140 -13.52 10.16 -21.95
CA LYS A 140 -13.39 11.25 -20.97
C LYS A 140 -12.34 10.93 -19.90
N ALA A 141 -12.35 9.70 -19.39
CA ALA A 141 -11.34 9.24 -18.44
C ALA A 141 -9.93 9.31 -19.04
N LYS A 142 -9.77 9.01 -20.33
CA LYS A 142 -8.50 9.11 -21.06
C LYS A 142 -8.01 10.56 -21.21
N VAL A 143 -8.91 11.52 -21.40
CA VAL A 143 -8.56 12.96 -21.38
C VAL A 143 -7.97 13.34 -20.01
N THR A 144 -8.63 12.95 -18.92
CA THR A 144 -8.13 13.17 -17.56
C THR A 144 -6.78 12.47 -17.33
N ALA A 145 -6.64 11.22 -17.78
CA ALA A 145 -5.40 10.46 -17.68
C ALA A 145 -4.23 11.13 -18.41
N ASN A 146 -4.46 11.67 -19.61
CA ASN A 146 -3.43 12.40 -20.36
C ASN A 146 -2.97 13.67 -19.62
N LYS A 147 -3.89 14.43 -19.02
CA LYS A 147 -3.52 15.60 -18.21
C LYS A 147 -2.70 15.19 -16.97
N ILE A 148 -3.12 14.13 -16.29
CA ILE A 148 -2.36 13.58 -15.16
C ILE A 148 -0.97 13.11 -15.60
N LYS A 149 -0.84 12.46 -16.76
CA LYS A 149 0.47 12.09 -17.31
C LYS A 149 1.36 13.32 -17.48
N THR A 150 0.85 14.37 -18.14
CA THR A 150 1.62 15.59 -18.39
C THR A 150 2.08 16.27 -17.10
N LEU A 151 1.19 16.39 -16.11
CA LEU A 151 1.47 17.12 -14.85
C LEU A 151 2.30 16.30 -13.86
N PHE A 152 2.03 15.00 -13.74
CA PHE A 152 2.58 14.16 -12.66
C PHE A 152 3.62 13.13 -13.10
N CYS A 153 3.71 12.81 -14.39
CA CYS A 153 4.66 11.80 -14.89
C CYS A 153 5.86 12.39 -15.62
N ALA A 154 5.92 13.71 -15.84
CA ALA A 154 7.06 14.35 -16.48
C ALA A 154 8.39 14.06 -15.74
N GLY A 155 9.44 13.69 -16.48
CA GLY A 155 10.76 13.34 -15.94
C GLY A 155 10.70 12.21 -14.92
N ASN A 156 11.28 12.44 -13.73
CA ASN A 156 11.20 11.48 -12.62
C ASN A 156 9.84 11.52 -11.87
N GLY A 157 8.86 12.24 -12.40
CA GLY A 157 7.52 12.42 -11.89
C GLY A 157 7.43 13.38 -10.71
N PHE A 158 6.22 13.90 -10.51
CA PHE A 158 5.97 14.97 -9.57
C PHE A 158 6.21 14.50 -8.13
N ALA A 159 7.01 15.29 -7.41
CA ALA A 159 7.34 15.06 -6.01
C ALA A 159 7.14 16.35 -5.21
N TRP A 160 6.73 16.17 -3.97
CA TRP A 160 6.49 17.26 -3.04
C TRP A 160 6.84 16.84 -1.61
N LYS A 161 7.16 17.82 -0.78
CA LYS A 161 7.56 17.57 0.60
C LYS A 161 6.35 17.55 1.53
N LYS A 162 6.02 16.35 2.02
CA LYS A 162 5.04 16.16 3.08
C LYS A 162 5.58 16.72 4.38
N GLY A 163 4.74 17.40 5.14
CA GLY A 163 5.14 18.06 6.39
C GLY A 163 4.12 17.91 7.50
N ARG A 164 4.18 18.84 8.46
CA ARG A 164 3.36 18.79 9.68
C ARG A 164 2.22 19.81 9.68
N GLU A 165 2.29 20.79 8.78
CA GLU A 165 1.26 21.81 8.58
C GLU A 165 0.11 21.21 7.79
N LEU A 166 -1.11 21.38 8.29
CA LEU A 166 -2.30 20.98 7.57
C LEU A 166 -2.77 22.17 6.74
N TRP A 167 -2.84 21.98 5.43
CA TRP A 167 -3.41 22.95 4.51
C TRP A 167 -4.68 22.35 3.90
N MET A 168 -5.73 23.16 3.85
CA MET A 168 -7.03 22.76 3.32
C MET A 168 -7.41 23.66 2.16
N TYR A 169 -7.84 23.07 1.05
CA TYR A 169 -8.46 23.79 -0.06
C TYR A 169 -9.89 23.30 -0.27
N LYS A 170 -10.88 24.16 0.03
CA LYS A 170 -12.30 23.80 0.04
C LYS A 170 -13.09 24.59 -1.00
N GLU A 171 -13.41 23.93 -2.10
CA GLU A 171 -14.28 24.47 -3.15
C GLU A 171 -15.29 23.39 -3.58
N PRO A 172 -16.36 23.18 -2.79
CA PRO A 172 -17.29 22.07 -3.01
C PRO A 172 -18.02 22.12 -4.35
N ALA A 173 -18.28 23.32 -4.88
CA ALA A 173 -18.92 23.51 -6.18
C ALA A 173 -18.14 22.87 -7.34
N LYS A 174 -16.81 22.77 -7.20
CA LYS A 174 -15.91 22.14 -8.16
C LYS A 174 -15.42 20.75 -7.72
N GLY A 175 -15.92 20.24 -6.59
CA GLY A 175 -15.58 18.91 -6.10
C GLY A 175 -14.29 18.82 -5.30
N TYR A 176 -13.74 19.97 -4.84
CA TYR A 176 -12.51 20.02 -4.06
C TYR A 176 -12.79 20.13 -2.56
N ASN A 177 -12.24 19.17 -1.81
CA ASN A 177 -12.09 19.24 -0.36
C ASN A 177 -10.72 18.62 -0.02
N LEU A 178 -9.67 19.31 -0.45
CA LEU A 178 -8.31 18.81 -0.37
C LEU A 178 -7.78 19.08 1.03
N GLN A 179 -7.29 18.05 1.71
CA GLN A 179 -6.60 18.15 2.99
C GLN A 179 -5.22 17.56 2.84
N LEU A 180 -4.19 18.39 2.93
CA LEU A 180 -2.82 18.00 2.66
C LEU A 180 -1.90 18.40 3.80
N TYR A 181 -1.04 17.46 4.19
CA TYR A 181 0.03 17.70 5.14
C TYR A 181 1.28 18.15 4.39
N ALA A 182 1.51 19.44 4.27
CA ALA A 182 2.65 19.99 3.52
C ALA A 182 3.74 20.53 4.44
N TRP A 183 4.94 20.70 3.86
CA TRP A 183 6.06 21.32 4.56
C TRP A 183 5.80 22.78 4.93
N ASN A 184 5.20 23.53 4.01
CA ASN A 184 4.82 24.93 4.18
C ASN A 184 3.69 25.28 3.20
N GLU A 185 3.19 26.52 3.26
CA GLU A 185 2.16 27.04 2.35
C GLU A 185 2.55 26.94 0.88
N THR A 186 3.80 27.27 0.53
CA THR A 186 4.29 27.24 -0.85
C THR A 186 4.19 25.84 -1.45
N GLU A 187 4.59 24.83 -0.69
CA GLU A 187 4.54 23.44 -1.12
C GLU A 187 3.09 22.94 -1.20
N ALA A 188 2.21 23.43 -0.32
CA ALA A 188 0.78 23.17 -0.40
C ALA A 188 0.16 23.75 -1.68
N LYS A 189 0.42 25.03 -1.98
CA LYS A 189 -0.06 25.70 -3.18
C LYS A 189 0.40 24.99 -4.46
N LYS A 190 1.68 24.62 -4.53
CA LYS A 190 2.25 23.85 -5.64
C LYS A 190 1.47 22.56 -5.90
N VAL A 191 1.13 21.79 -4.86
CA VAL A 191 0.39 20.53 -5.02
C VAL A 191 -1.06 20.79 -5.44
N ILE A 192 -1.73 21.75 -4.79
CA ILE A 192 -3.12 22.11 -5.08
C ILE A 192 -3.27 22.60 -6.53
N GLU A 193 -2.36 23.47 -6.99
CA GLU A 193 -2.36 24.01 -8.35
C GLU A 193 -2.29 22.89 -9.40
N GLN A 194 -1.36 21.93 -9.23
CA GLN A 194 -1.27 20.77 -10.12
C GLN A 194 -2.55 19.90 -10.12
N ILE A 195 -3.26 19.83 -9.00
CA ILE A 195 -4.53 19.07 -8.93
C ILE A 195 -5.64 19.81 -9.68
N LEU A 196 -5.76 21.12 -9.47
CA LEU A 196 -6.77 21.95 -10.14
C LEU A 196 -6.52 22.02 -11.66
N ASP A 197 -5.25 22.05 -12.08
CA ASP A 197 -4.85 22.01 -13.48
C ASP A 197 -5.32 20.74 -14.21
N VAL A 198 -5.51 19.61 -13.50
CA VAL A 198 -6.10 18.39 -14.09
C VAL A 198 -7.51 18.66 -14.61
N GLN A 199 -8.30 19.48 -13.92
CA GLN A 199 -9.63 19.91 -14.40
C GLN A 199 -9.59 21.24 -15.14
N SER A 200 -8.40 21.85 -15.29
CA SER A 200 -8.20 23.18 -15.88
C SER A 200 -8.90 24.30 -15.08
N ASP A 201 -8.91 24.15 -13.75
CA ASP A 201 -9.40 25.14 -12.82
C ASP A 201 -8.29 26.08 -12.33
N THR A 202 -8.63 27.34 -12.10
CA THR A 202 -7.72 28.30 -11.45
C THR A 202 -8.00 28.39 -9.95
N PRO A 203 -6.98 28.26 -9.09
CA PRO A 203 -7.16 28.37 -7.64
C PRO A 203 -7.53 29.78 -7.19
N ASN A 204 -8.48 29.89 -6.25
CA ASN A 204 -8.71 31.12 -5.50
C ASN A 204 -8.18 30.95 -4.07
N TRP A 205 -6.95 31.40 -3.85
CA TRP A 205 -6.24 31.22 -2.59
C TRP A 205 -6.88 31.95 -1.41
N GLU A 206 -7.38 33.17 -1.63
CA GLU A 206 -7.93 34.02 -0.56
C GLU A 206 -9.22 33.44 0.02
N LYS A 207 -10.04 32.82 -0.83
CA LYS A 207 -11.36 32.32 -0.44
C LYS A 207 -11.34 30.87 0.06
N HIS A 208 -10.43 30.05 -0.49
CA HIS A 208 -10.53 28.60 -0.34
C HIS A 208 -9.35 27.95 0.36
N LEU A 209 -8.21 28.65 0.55
CA LEU A 209 -7.04 28.10 1.24
C LEU A 209 -7.06 28.45 2.74
N GLU A 210 -7.02 27.42 3.57
CA GLU A 210 -6.92 27.54 5.03
C GLU A 210 -5.68 26.79 5.52
N GLY A 211 -4.83 27.45 6.31
CA GLY A 211 -3.68 26.83 6.97
C GLY A 211 -3.95 26.59 8.45
N THR A 212 -3.55 25.42 8.96
CA THR A 212 -3.50 25.13 10.39
C THR A 212 -2.11 24.67 10.77
N THR A 213 -1.38 25.54 11.45
CA THR A 213 -0.14 25.22 12.16
C THR A 213 -0.47 24.75 13.57
N LYS A 214 -0.01 23.53 13.94
CA LYS A 214 -0.19 23.03 15.31
C LYS A 214 0.81 23.69 16.25
N LYS A 215 0.34 24.08 17.45
CA LYS A 215 1.18 24.44 18.62
C LYS A 215 1.88 23.23 19.26
N LYS A 216 1.45 22.00 18.94
CA LYS A 216 1.97 20.75 19.53
C LYS A 216 3.29 20.36 18.85
N THR A 217 4.36 20.26 19.63
CA THR A 217 5.67 19.81 19.16
C THR A 217 5.65 18.29 18.93
N PHE A 218 5.81 17.86 17.69
CA PHE A 218 5.94 16.45 17.35
C PHE A 218 7.39 16.00 17.52
N ARG A 219 7.63 14.94 18.29
CA ARG A 219 8.96 14.33 18.39
C ARG A 219 9.29 13.61 17.10
N THR A 220 10.43 13.94 16.51
CA THR A 220 10.92 13.30 15.27
C THR A 220 11.31 11.84 15.51
N ILE A 221 11.85 11.55 16.70
CA ILE A 221 12.13 10.19 17.17
C ILE A 221 11.00 9.78 18.12
N PRO A 222 10.19 8.76 17.78
CA PRO A 222 9.12 8.28 18.66
C PRO A 222 9.67 7.78 19.99
N ALA A 223 8.89 7.96 21.06
CA ALA A 223 9.25 7.36 22.34
C ALA A 223 9.17 5.84 22.25
N SER A 224 9.88 5.14 23.13
CA SER A 224 9.68 3.70 23.31
C SER A 224 8.68 3.49 24.43
N SER A 225 7.63 2.71 24.17
CA SER A 225 6.63 2.35 25.17
C SER A 225 6.46 0.84 25.22
N ARG A 226 6.01 0.33 26.38
CA ARG A 226 5.76 -1.09 26.55
C ARG A 226 4.43 -1.43 25.89
N ILE A 227 4.49 -2.06 24.72
CA ILE A 227 3.32 -2.49 23.95
C ILE A 227 3.32 -4.01 23.93
N TYR A 228 2.27 -4.61 24.51
CA TYR A 228 2.12 -6.06 24.57
C TYR A 228 3.33 -6.76 25.22
N GLY A 229 3.69 -6.33 26.43
CA GLY A 229 4.76 -6.91 27.24
C GLY A 229 6.20 -6.62 26.78
N LYS A 230 6.39 -6.18 25.53
CA LYS A 230 7.70 -5.84 24.93
C LYS A 230 7.88 -4.33 24.83
N VAL A 231 9.12 -3.85 25.00
CA VAL A 231 9.46 -2.46 24.68
C VAL A 231 9.52 -2.33 23.16
N ARG A 232 8.69 -1.46 22.60
CA ARG A 232 8.65 -1.18 21.16
C ARG A 232 8.75 0.33 20.94
N ARG A 233 9.39 0.75 19.83
CA ARG A 233 9.31 2.16 19.39
C ARG A 233 7.89 2.44 18.91
N GLU A 234 7.35 3.59 19.30
CA GLU A 234 6.06 4.06 18.82
C GLU A 234 6.12 4.38 17.32
N ALA A 235 4.95 4.39 16.67
CA ALA A 235 4.85 4.83 15.29
C ALA A 235 5.17 6.33 15.17
N ARG A 236 5.79 6.74 14.05
CA ARG A 236 6.03 8.16 13.76
C ARG A 236 4.70 8.87 13.52
N GLU A 237 4.38 9.87 14.34
CA GLU A 237 3.23 10.74 14.09
C GLU A 237 3.61 11.82 13.06
N ARG A 238 2.89 11.87 11.93
CA ARG A 238 3.08 12.85 10.84
C ARG A 238 4.55 12.94 10.37
N PRO A 239 5.09 11.85 9.81
CA PRO A 239 6.46 11.85 9.30
C PRO A 239 6.62 12.88 8.18
N ILE A 240 7.79 13.52 8.17
CA ILE A 240 8.22 14.44 7.10
C ILE A 240 8.99 13.61 6.09
N ALA A 241 8.56 13.63 4.84
CA ALA A 241 9.19 12.88 3.76
C ALA A 241 8.89 13.55 2.41
N THR A 242 9.75 13.32 1.44
CA THR A 242 9.45 13.67 0.05
C THR A 242 8.69 12.51 -0.55
N VAL A 243 7.45 12.76 -0.99
CA VAL A 243 6.62 11.73 -1.61
C VAL A 243 6.51 12.01 -3.11
N ARG A 244 6.50 10.95 -3.91
CA ARG A 244 6.49 11.02 -5.37
C ARG A 244 5.28 10.30 -5.94
N PHE A 245 4.71 10.88 -7.00
CA PHE A 245 3.58 10.30 -7.71
C PHE A 245 3.91 8.89 -8.24
N ARG A 246 3.00 7.95 -7.97
CA ARG A 246 3.13 6.54 -8.40
C ARG A 246 2.05 6.17 -9.40
N TYR A 247 0.78 6.43 -9.10
CA TYR A 247 -0.33 6.08 -9.99
C TYR A 247 -1.56 6.94 -9.70
N ALA A 248 -2.48 6.93 -10.65
CA ALA A 248 -3.80 7.54 -10.53
C ALA A 248 -4.89 6.56 -10.98
N GLU A 249 -6.00 6.58 -10.28
CA GLU A 249 -7.17 5.76 -10.58
C GLU A 249 -8.45 6.60 -10.51
N LEU A 250 -9.47 6.15 -11.23
CA LEU A 250 -10.80 6.73 -11.27
C LEU A 250 -11.79 5.74 -10.69
N LYS A 251 -12.45 6.16 -9.62
CA LYS A 251 -13.55 5.43 -8.99
C LYS A 251 -14.85 5.86 -9.62
N ILE A 252 -15.58 4.90 -10.17
CA ILE A 252 -16.92 5.11 -10.75
C ILE A 252 -17.88 4.21 -9.98
N HIS A 253 -18.93 4.80 -9.42
CA HIS A 253 -19.95 4.04 -8.71
C HIS A 253 -20.61 3.04 -9.67
N GLY A 254 -20.70 1.78 -9.26
CA GLY A 254 -21.24 0.67 -10.07
C GLY A 254 -20.19 -0.20 -10.76
N LEU A 255 -18.91 0.20 -10.77
CA LEU A 255 -17.81 -0.66 -11.22
C LEU A 255 -17.16 -1.38 -10.02
N PRO A 256 -16.90 -2.70 -10.12
CA PRO A 256 -16.27 -3.44 -9.03
C PRO A 256 -14.78 -3.10 -8.85
N ASN A 257 -14.11 -2.67 -9.93
CA ASN A 257 -12.70 -2.32 -9.93
C ASN A 257 -12.53 -0.86 -10.38
N ASP A 258 -11.60 -0.15 -9.74
CA ASP A 258 -11.25 1.22 -10.11
C ASP A 258 -10.55 1.24 -11.48
N VAL A 259 -10.90 2.22 -12.32
CA VAL A 259 -10.30 2.40 -13.65
C VAL A 259 -8.91 3.00 -13.48
N GLN A 260 -7.87 2.27 -13.91
CA GLN A 260 -6.49 2.74 -13.81
C GLN A 260 -6.23 3.81 -14.86
N LEU A 261 -5.99 5.06 -14.44
CA LEU A 261 -5.75 6.18 -15.36
C LEU A 261 -4.32 6.15 -15.88
N VAL A 262 -3.36 6.15 -14.95
CA VAL A 262 -1.91 6.19 -15.22
C VAL A 262 -1.17 5.41 -14.14
N ASP A 263 -0.15 4.65 -14.51
CA ASP A 263 0.73 3.94 -13.58
C ASP A 263 2.20 4.10 -13.94
N ARG A 264 3.02 4.46 -12.94
CA ARG A 264 4.49 4.55 -13.03
C ARG A 264 5.20 3.36 -12.37
N THR A 265 4.46 2.51 -11.66
CA THR A 265 5.02 1.42 -10.88
C THR A 265 5.24 0.16 -11.72
N GLY A 266 4.45 -0.02 -12.79
CA GLY A 266 4.48 -1.21 -13.63
C GLY A 266 3.72 -2.40 -13.04
N PHE A 267 3.13 -2.24 -11.85
CA PHE A 267 2.38 -3.29 -11.15
C PHE A 267 0.87 -3.21 -11.38
N ARG A 268 0.35 -2.07 -11.86
CA ARG A 268 -1.10 -1.92 -12.11
C ARG A 268 -1.45 -2.42 -13.50
N HIS A 269 -2.45 -3.27 -13.58
CA HIS A 269 -2.93 -3.80 -14.85
C HIS A 269 -3.70 -2.74 -15.65
N ASN A 270 -3.45 -2.69 -16.97
CA ASN A 270 -4.20 -1.93 -17.97
C ASN A 270 -4.46 -0.43 -17.65
N PRO A 271 -3.42 0.40 -17.45
CA PRO A 271 -3.63 1.84 -17.36
C PRO A 271 -4.12 2.40 -18.71
N LEU A 272 -5.12 3.29 -18.68
CA LEU A 272 -5.65 3.95 -19.89
C LEU A 272 -4.57 4.71 -20.66
N VAL A 273 -3.58 5.26 -19.94
CA VAL A 273 -2.43 5.96 -20.50
C VAL A 273 -1.16 5.45 -19.81
N LYS A 274 -0.18 4.99 -20.61
CA LYS A 274 1.13 4.58 -20.10
C LYS A 274 1.90 5.81 -19.59
N ALA A 275 2.52 5.72 -18.42
CA ALA A 275 3.27 6.85 -17.87
C ALA A 275 4.57 7.16 -18.61
N ASN A 276 5.20 6.13 -19.19
CA ASN A 276 6.36 6.24 -20.08
C ASN A 276 5.90 5.89 -21.49
#